data_AF-A0A6N9PNF4-F1
#
_entry.id   AF-A0A6N9PNF4-F1
#
_cell.length_a   1.000
_cell.length_b   1.000
_cell.length_c   1.000
_cell.angle_alpha   90.00
_cell.angle_beta   90.00
_cell.angle_gamma   90.00
#
_symmetry.space_group_name_H-M   'P 1'
#
loop_
_entity.id
_entity.type
_entity.pdbx_description
1 polymer ?
#
loop_
_entity_poly.entity_id
_entity_poly.type
_entity_poly.pdbx_seq_one_letter_code
_entity_poly.pdbx_strand_id
1 'polypeptide(L)'
;MSRDVYESPLSARYAGKEMKYLFSPDMKFRTWRRLWIALAEAEMELGLPVTQEQVDELKSHAEDINYEVAQAREKEVRHDVMSHVYAYGQQCPKAAGIIHLGATSCYVGDNTDIIVMTQALELVRDKLVGVLRVLGKFAAEYKDLPTLAFTHFQPAQPTTVGKRATLWMQDLLMDLEDVEYQLSKAKLLGSKGTTGTQASFLELFEGDHEKVKELDRKIAEKLGYQACFPVSGQTYSRKLDSQMLAVLSGIAQSAAKFSNDIRLLQHLKEVEEPFEKGQIGSSAMAYKRNPMRSERIASLARYVIADAVNPAMTMAAQWFERTLDDSANKRISVPEAFLAVDGILNLYGNVADGLVVYPKVIEQHMLRELPFMATENIMMDAVKRGGNRQELHERIRIHSMEAAKVVKEQGGENDLLARIAADPVFGVTLSELQDILQPAKYVGRAPRQTEEFLQETVAPVLEKYSGIKGETAEINV
;
A
#
# COMPACT_ATOMS: atom_id res chain seq x y z
N MET A 1 -17.16 10.85 -22.65
CA MET A 1 -15.87 11.53 -22.89
C MET A 1 -15.40 11.18 -24.29
N SER A 2 -14.75 12.12 -24.96
CA SER A 2 -14.13 11.87 -26.26
C SER A 2 -12.97 10.87 -26.11
N ARG A 3 -12.76 9.99 -27.09
CA ARG A 3 -11.66 9.00 -27.11
C ARG A 3 -10.44 9.47 -27.90
N ASP A 4 -10.39 10.75 -28.26
CA ASP A 4 -9.34 11.37 -29.06
C ASP A 4 -8.33 12.21 -28.24
N VAL A 5 -8.42 12.15 -26.91
CA VAL A 5 -7.50 12.81 -25.97
C VAL A 5 -6.85 11.79 -25.03
N TYR A 6 -5.65 12.10 -24.54
CA TYR A 6 -4.99 11.27 -23.53
C TYR A 6 -5.83 11.21 -22.26
N GLU A 7 -5.98 9.99 -21.73
CA GLU A 7 -6.65 9.72 -20.47
C GLU A 7 -5.67 8.98 -19.56
N SER A 8 -5.53 9.43 -18.31
CA SER A 8 -4.66 8.76 -17.36
C SER A 8 -5.16 7.33 -17.11
N PRO A 9 -4.32 6.30 -17.33
CA PRO A 9 -4.72 4.91 -17.12
C PRO A 9 -5.00 4.61 -15.65
N LEU A 10 -4.43 5.39 -14.72
CA LEU A 10 -4.72 5.28 -13.29
C LEU A 10 -6.20 5.52 -13.01
N SER A 11 -6.81 6.54 -13.62
CA SER A 11 -8.24 6.85 -13.47
C SER A 11 -9.14 5.93 -14.31
N ALA A 12 -8.73 5.66 -15.56
CA ALA A 12 -9.55 4.91 -16.50
C ALA A 12 -9.61 3.40 -16.21
N ARG A 13 -8.53 2.83 -15.67
CA ARG A 13 -8.32 1.38 -15.66
C ARG A 13 -7.97 0.78 -14.30
N TYR A 14 -7.24 1.49 -13.43
CA TYR A 14 -6.60 0.85 -12.27
C TYR A 14 -7.25 1.19 -10.92
N ALA A 15 -7.49 2.47 -10.64
CA ALA A 15 -7.96 2.89 -9.33
C ALA A 15 -9.47 2.66 -9.13
N GLY A 16 -9.84 2.33 -7.90
CA GLY A 16 -11.21 2.18 -7.43
C GLY A 16 -12.01 3.48 -7.48
N LYS A 17 -13.34 3.37 -7.41
CA LYS A 17 -14.25 4.51 -7.56
C LYS A 17 -14.09 5.52 -6.42
N GLU A 18 -13.89 5.03 -5.20
CA GLU A 18 -13.76 5.78 -3.96
C GLU A 18 -12.51 6.66 -4.01
N MET A 19 -11.36 6.09 -4.37
CA MET A 19 -10.11 6.84 -4.52
C MET A 19 -10.19 7.89 -5.65
N LYS A 20 -10.82 7.53 -6.78
CA LYS A 20 -11.05 8.48 -7.88
C LYS A 20 -11.94 9.64 -7.47
N TYR A 21 -12.96 9.38 -6.65
CA TYR A 21 -13.83 10.42 -6.11
C TYR A 21 -13.07 11.36 -5.18
N LEU A 22 -12.21 10.84 -4.29
CA LEU A 22 -11.41 11.66 -3.37
C LEU A 22 -10.55 12.71 -4.10
N PHE A 23 -9.97 12.35 -5.24
CA PHE A 23 -9.17 13.27 -6.07
C PHE A 23 -9.97 13.94 -7.20
N SER A 24 -11.30 13.88 -7.17
CA SER A 24 -12.16 14.49 -8.19
C SER A 24 -12.35 15.99 -7.99
N PRO A 25 -12.71 16.74 -9.06
CA PRO A 25 -13.15 18.12 -8.93
C PRO A 25 -14.33 18.30 -7.98
N ASP A 26 -15.29 17.37 -7.95
CA ASP A 26 -16.43 17.40 -7.05
C ASP A 26 -15.98 17.40 -5.58
N MET A 27 -15.15 16.42 -5.18
CA MET A 27 -14.63 16.36 -3.82
C MET A 27 -13.86 17.64 -3.47
N LYS A 28 -12.99 18.12 -4.38
CA LYS A 28 -12.21 19.34 -4.16
C LYS A 28 -13.10 20.55 -3.90
N PHE A 29 -14.02 20.87 -4.82
CA PHE A 29 -14.75 22.13 -4.76
C PHE A 29 -15.92 22.10 -3.77
N ARG A 30 -16.50 20.93 -3.48
CA ARG A 30 -17.43 20.78 -2.34
C ARG A 30 -16.68 20.97 -1.02
N THR A 31 -15.46 20.46 -0.90
CA THR A 31 -14.62 20.69 0.29
C THR A 31 -14.25 22.17 0.43
N TRP A 32 -14.00 22.90 -0.68
CA TRP A 32 -13.81 24.35 -0.63
C TRP A 32 -15.04 25.07 -0.04
N ARG A 33 -16.25 24.70 -0.46
CA ARG A 33 -17.49 25.27 0.11
C ARG A 33 -17.66 24.91 1.58
N ARG A 34 -17.37 23.67 1.98
CA ARG A 34 -17.37 23.26 3.40
C ARG A 34 -16.39 24.07 4.24
N LEU A 35 -15.20 24.37 3.71
CA LEU A 35 -14.22 25.24 4.36
C LEU A 35 -14.74 26.67 4.50
N TRP A 36 -15.27 27.28 3.43
CA TRP A 36 -15.86 28.62 3.53
C TRP A 36 -17.06 28.69 4.48
N ILE A 37 -17.88 27.64 4.55
CA ILE A 37 -18.96 27.54 5.54
C ILE A 37 -18.38 27.50 6.96
N ALA A 38 -17.38 26.65 7.21
CA ALA A 38 -16.73 26.56 8.52
C ALA A 38 -16.07 27.88 8.95
N LEU A 39 -15.47 28.61 8.00
CA LEU A 39 -14.92 29.95 8.22
C LEU A 39 -16.03 30.93 8.63
N ALA A 40 -17.07 31.06 7.82
CA ALA A 40 -18.16 32.00 8.08
C ALA A 40 -18.88 31.71 9.41
N GLU A 41 -19.11 30.43 9.74
CA GLU A 41 -19.66 30.05 11.04
C GLU A 41 -18.75 30.46 12.20
N ALA A 42 -17.44 30.19 12.10
CA ALA A 42 -16.51 30.50 13.16
C ALA A 42 -16.33 32.02 13.34
N GLU A 43 -16.30 32.77 12.25
CA GLU A 43 -16.29 34.24 12.25
C GLU A 43 -17.55 34.83 12.90
N MET A 44 -18.73 34.30 12.56
CA MET A 44 -20.00 34.66 13.19
C MET A 44 -19.99 34.38 14.70
N GLU A 45 -19.56 33.19 15.11
CA GLU A 45 -19.46 32.79 16.52
C GLU A 45 -18.47 33.66 17.32
N LEU A 46 -17.46 34.24 16.65
CA LEU A 46 -16.45 35.12 17.25
C LEU A 46 -16.82 36.61 17.18
N GLY A 47 -17.98 36.92 16.62
CA GLY A 47 -18.59 38.26 16.64
C GLY A 47 -18.25 39.15 15.45
N LEU A 48 -17.74 38.60 14.34
CA LEU A 48 -17.70 39.34 13.08
C LEU A 48 -19.13 39.55 12.54
N PRO A 49 -19.38 40.58 11.71
CA PRO A 49 -20.71 40.91 11.18
C PRO A 49 -21.14 39.94 10.07
N VAL A 50 -21.17 38.65 10.37
CA VAL A 50 -21.70 37.56 9.55
C VAL A 50 -23.05 37.16 10.14
N THR A 51 -24.10 37.09 9.32
CA THR A 51 -25.44 36.74 9.80
C THR A 51 -25.75 35.26 9.62
N GLN A 52 -26.65 34.73 10.45
CA GLN A 52 -27.12 33.34 10.31
C GLN A 52 -27.74 33.09 8.93
N GLU A 53 -28.44 34.08 8.36
CA GLU A 53 -29.01 33.99 7.03
C GLU A 53 -27.95 33.81 5.94
N GLN A 54 -26.80 34.48 6.05
CA GLN A 54 -25.67 34.30 5.12
C GLN A 54 -25.10 32.89 5.24
N VAL A 55 -24.90 32.39 6.46
CA VAL A 55 -24.39 31.04 6.71
C VAL A 55 -25.35 29.97 6.17
N ASP A 56 -26.64 30.13 6.39
CA ASP A 56 -27.68 29.20 5.91
C ASP A 56 -27.76 29.20 4.37
N GLU A 57 -27.62 30.38 3.74
CA GLU A 57 -27.56 30.50 2.28
C GLU A 57 -26.35 29.73 1.70
N LEU A 58 -25.16 29.88 2.30
CA LEU A 58 -23.98 29.10 1.92
C LEU A 58 -24.27 27.59 2.04
N LYS A 59 -24.76 27.13 3.19
CA LYS A 59 -25.08 25.70 3.40
C LYS A 59 -26.06 25.13 2.39
N SER A 60 -27.06 25.90 1.98
CA SER A 60 -28.07 25.45 1.01
C SER A 60 -27.48 25.12 -0.37
N HIS A 61 -26.32 25.69 -0.71
CA HIS A 61 -25.60 25.44 -1.95
C HIS A 61 -24.25 24.73 -1.72
N ALA A 62 -24.00 24.11 -0.56
CA ALA A 62 -22.72 23.47 -0.26
C ALA A 62 -22.29 22.41 -1.29
N GLU A 63 -23.26 21.68 -1.84
CA GLU A 63 -23.05 20.55 -2.76
C GLU A 63 -23.29 20.91 -4.25
N ASP A 64 -23.81 22.11 -4.54
CA ASP A 64 -24.29 22.52 -5.86
C ASP A 64 -23.27 23.40 -6.61
N ILE A 65 -22.24 22.78 -7.21
CA ILE A 65 -21.13 23.51 -7.86
C ILE A 65 -21.50 23.95 -9.28
N ASN A 66 -21.54 25.25 -9.53
CA ASN A 66 -21.76 25.86 -10.85
C ASN A 66 -20.46 25.98 -11.68
N TYR A 67 -19.98 24.84 -12.18
CA TYR A 67 -18.70 24.71 -12.90
C TYR A 67 -18.54 25.66 -14.08
N GLU A 68 -19.58 25.88 -14.89
CA GLU A 68 -19.50 26.72 -16.08
C GLU A 68 -19.17 28.17 -15.73
N VAL A 69 -19.76 28.68 -14.63
CA VAL A 69 -19.50 30.04 -14.13
C VAL A 69 -18.06 30.16 -13.63
N ALA A 70 -17.61 29.18 -12.84
CA ALA A 70 -16.24 29.15 -12.34
C ALA A 70 -15.20 29.07 -13.48
N GLN A 71 -15.41 28.19 -14.46
CA GLN A 71 -14.51 28.04 -15.60
C GLN A 71 -14.48 29.27 -16.52
N ALA A 72 -15.63 29.89 -16.78
CA ALA A 72 -15.69 31.15 -17.52
C ALA A 72 -14.90 32.24 -16.79
N ARG A 73 -15.11 32.38 -15.48
CA ARG A 73 -14.40 33.36 -14.67
C ARG A 73 -12.90 33.11 -14.60
N GLU A 74 -12.47 31.85 -14.50
CA GLU A 74 -11.05 31.49 -14.43
C GLU A 74 -10.29 31.86 -15.72
N LYS A 75 -10.94 31.75 -16.88
CA LYS A 75 -10.37 32.22 -18.15
C LYS A 75 -10.12 33.73 -18.17
N GLU A 76 -10.93 34.51 -17.45
CA GLU A 76 -10.78 35.96 -17.34
C GLU A 76 -9.70 36.34 -16.33
N VAL A 77 -9.81 35.83 -15.09
CA VAL A 77 -9.01 36.32 -13.95
C VAL A 77 -7.74 35.50 -13.70
N ARG A 78 -7.58 34.36 -14.37
CA ARG A 78 -6.42 33.46 -14.28
C ARG A 78 -6.12 33.01 -12.84
N HIS A 79 -7.18 32.84 -12.04
CA HIS A 79 -7.08 32.45 -10.63
C HIS A 79 -8.24 31.53 -10.25
N ASP A 80 -7.96 30.26 -9.95
CA ASP A 80 -8.96 29.22 -9.68
C ASP A 80 -9.80 29.52 -8.42
N VAL A 81 -9.16 29.84 -7.28
CA VAL A 81 -9.88 30.16 -6.03
C VAL A 81 -10.83 31.33 -6.20
N MET A 82 -10.36 32.47 -6.71
CA MET A 82 -11.20 33.66 -6.88
C MET A 82 -12.36 33.42 -7.87
N SER A 83 -12.18 32.52 -8.83
CA SER A 83 -13.24 32.13 -9.75
C SER A 83 -14.34 31.34 -9.05
N HIS A 84 -13.97 30.45 -8.13
CA HIS A 84 -14.93 29.71 -7.30
C HIS A 84 -15.57 30.57 -6.20
N VAL A 85 -14.86 31.56 -5.63
CA VAL A 85 -15.45 32.57 -4.74
C VAL A 85 -16.54 33.34 -5.47
N TYR A 86 -16.25 33.84 -6.67
CA TYR A 86 -17.22 34.54 -7.50
C TYR A 86 -18.41 33.65 -7.86
N ALA A 87 -18.15 32.43 -8.34
CA ALA A 87 -19.20 31.50 -8.75
C ALA A 87 -20.12 31.13 -7.58
N TYR A 88 -19.57 30.92 -6.38
CA TYR A 88 -20.36 30.66 -5.19
C TYR A 88 -21.18 31.88 -4.75
N GLY A 89 -20.59 33.08 -4.79
CA GLY A 89 -21.30 34.33 -4.53
C GLY A 89 -22.44 34.63 -5.49
N GLN A 90 -22.39 34.13 -6.74
CA GLN A 90 -23.53 34.22 -7.67
C GLN A 90 -24.72 33.35 -7.24
N GLN A 91 -24.47 32.21 -6.58
CA GLN A 91 -25.51 31.37 -5.99
C GLN A 91 -25.96 31.88 -4.61
N CYS A 92 -25.06 32.56 -3.89
CA CYS A 92 -25.29 33.06 -2.53
C CYS A 92 -25.13 34.59 -2.47
N PRO A 93 -26.06 35.37 -3.04
CA PRO A 93 -25.92 36.83 -3.15
C PRO A 93 -25.90 37.55 -1.80
N LYS A 94 -26.55 37.01 -0.75
CA LYS A 94 -26.51 37.62 0.59
C LYS A 94 -25.17 37.37 1.26
N ALA A 95 -24.59 36.19 1.03
CA ALA A 95 -23.28 35.81 1.58
C ALA A 95 -22.08 36.23 0.71
N ALA A 96 -22.29 36.68 -0.53
CA ALA A 96 -21.23 36.95 -1.49
C ALA A 96 -20.11 37.86 -0.96
N GLY A 97 -20.45 38.85 -0.12
CA GLY A 97 -19.49 39.78 0.48
C GLY A 97 -18.66 39.21 1.64
N ILE A 98 -19.05 38.07 2.22
CA ILE A 98 -18.34 37.45 3.36
C ILE A 98 -17.61 36.15 2.99
N ILE A 99 -17.78 35.64 1.76
CA ILE A 99 -17.04 34.47 1.30
C ILE A 99 -15.55 34.81 1.26
N HIS A 100 -14.72 33.96 1.89
CA HIS A 100 -13.26 34.10 1.91
C HIS A 100 -12.73 35.30 2.71
N LEU A 101 -13.54 35.89 3.60
CA LEU A 101 -13.15 37.02 4.42
C LEU A 101 -11.88 36.71 5.23
N GLY A 102 -10.88 37.60 5.17
CA GLY A 102 -9.60 37.46 5.87
C GLY A 102 -8.65 36.34 5.37
N ALA A 103 -9.15 35.40 4.55
CA ALA A 103 -8.41 34.23 4.12
C ALA A 103 -7.53 34.49 2.89
N THR A 104 -6.68 33.50 2.57
CA THR A 104 -5.89 33.44 1.34
C THR A 104 -6.22 32.15 0.58
N SER A 105 -5.85 32.04 -0.68
CA SER A 105 -6.09 30.88 -1.55
C SER A 105 -5.74 29.52 -0.91
N CYS A 106 -4.67 29.48 -0.11
CA CYS A 106 -4.24 28.27 0.60
C CYS A 106 -5.22 27.84 1.70
N TYR A 107 -6.06 28.72 2.24
CA TYR A 107 -7.10 28.32 3.18
C TYR A 107 -8.00 27.23 2.59
N VAL A 108 -8.46 27.37 1.35
CA VAL A 108 -9.26 26.33 0.70
C VAL A 108 -8.41 25.28 0.00
N GLY A 109 -7.34 25.68 -0.67
CA GLY A 109 -6.46 24.75 -1.40
C GLY A 109 -5.78 23.74 -0.48
N ASP A 110 -4.97 24.23 0.46
CA ASP A 110 -4.10 23.38 1.26
C ASP A 110 -4.85 22.59 2.34
N ASN A 111 -5.90 23.16 2.97
CA ASN A 111 -6.74 22.38 3.88
C ASN A 111 -7.49 21.26 3.15
N THR A 112 -7.97 21.51 1.92
CA THR A 112 -8.60 20.47 1.11
C THR A 112 -7.62 19.37 0.76
N ASP A 113 -6.39 19.71 0.36
CA ASP A 113 -5.37 18.71 0.05
C ASP A 113 -5.07 17.83 1.27
N ILE A 114 -4.96 18.42 2.47
CA ILE A 114 -4.79 17.65 3.71
C ILE A 114 -5.98 16.70 3.93
N ILE A 115 -7.22 17.21 3.81
CA ILE A 115 -8.43 16.41 3.99
C ILE A 115 -8.48 15.23 3.03
N VAL A 116 -8.24 15.49 1.75
CA VAL A 116 -8.24 14.47 0.69
C VAL A 116 -7.13 13.44 0.93
N MET A 117 -5.90 13.87 1.24
CA MET A 117 -4.79 12.95 1.51
C MET A 117 -5.02 12.11 2.78
N THR A 118 -5.59 12.70 3.84
CA THR A 118 -5.94 11.96 5.06
C THR A 118 -6.98 10.87 4.75
N GLN A 119 -8.08 11.22 4.09
CA GLN A 119 -9.13 10.26 3.74
C GLN A 119 -8.64 9.19 2.75
N ALA A 120 -7.78 9.57 1.80
CA ALA A 120 -7.16 8.62 0.88
C ALA A 120 -6.23 7.65 1.61
N LEU A 121 -5.49 8.12 2.62
CA LEU A 121 -4.63 7.26 3.43
C LEU A 121 -5.43 6.34 4.36
N GLU A 122 -6.59 6.78 4.86
CA GLU A 122 -7.55 5.91 5.56
C GLU A 122 -8.09 4.80 4.64
N LEU A 123 -8.42 5.12 3.38
CA LEU A 123 -8.82 4.11 2.41
C LEU A 123 -7.70 3.10 2.11
N VAL A 124 -6.46 3.59 2.02
CA VAL A 124 -5.26 2.74 1.85
C VAL A 124 -5.07 1.81 3.07
N ARG A 125 -5.20 2.33 4.30
CA ARG A 125 -5.18 1.55 5.54
C ARG A 125 -6.19 0.41 5.50
N ASP A 126 -7.43 0.73 5.13
CA ASP A 126 -8.52 -0.24 5.13
C ASP A 126 -8.26 -1.37 4.13
N LYS A 127 -7.67 -1.04 2.97
CA LYS A 127 -7.24 -2.03 1.97
C LYS A 127 -6.06 -2.87 2.43
N LEU A 128 -5.05 -2.29 3.11
CA LEU A 128 -3.96 -3.06 3.72
C LEU A 128 -4.48 -4.10 4.71
N VAL A 129 -5.41 -3.70 5.58
CA VAL A 129 -6.10 -4.62 6.52
C VAL A 129 -6.82 -5.72 5.77
N GLY A 130 -7.49 -5.39 4.65
CA GLY A 130 -8.11 -6.36 3.75
C GLY A 130 -7.12 -7.42 3.23
N VAL A 131 -5.95 -6.97 2.73
CA VAL A 131 -4.89 -7.85 2.23
C VAL A 131 -4.32 -8.74 3.35
N LEU A 132 -4.05 -8.17 4.53
CA LEU A 132 -3.59 -8.94 5.70
C LEU A 132 -4.58 -10.04 6.10
N ARG A 133 -5.88 -9.75 6.02
CA ARG A 133 -6.94 -10.72 6.35
C ARG A 133 -6.95 -11.92 5.40
N VAL A 134 -6.80 -11.69 4.09
CA VAL A 134 -6.77 -12.79 3.09
C VAL A 134 -5.47 -13.59 3.17
N LEU A 135 -4.32 -12.92 3.33
CA LEU A 135 -3.04 -13.58 3.54
C LEU A 135 -3.01 -14.39 4.84
N GLY A 136 -3.65 -13.90 5.92
CA GLY A 136 -3.74 -14.62 7.18
C GLY A 136 -4.49 -15.95 7.04
N LYS A 137 -5.57 -15.97 6.24
CA LYS A 137 -6.29 -17.22 5.91
C LYS A 137 -5.41 -18.18 5.11
N PHE A 138 -4.76 -17.69 4.07
CA PHE A 138 -3.84 -18.48 3.24
C PHE A 138 -2.68 -19.05 4.08
N ALA A 139 -2.07 -18.24 4.92
CA ALA A 139 -0.98 -18.65 5.80
C ALA A 139 -1.42 -19.73 6.79
N ALA A 140 -2.61 -19.61 7.36
CA ALA A 140 -3.18 -20.60 8.27
C ALA A 140 -3.50 -21.93 7.56
N GLU A 141 -4.09 -21.89 6.36
CA GLU A 141 -4.43 -23.06 5.56
C GLU A 141 -3.19 -23.87 5.20
N TYR A 142 -2.11 -23.19 4.78
CA TYR A 142 -0.90 -23.82 4.29
C TYR A 142 0.26 -23.85 5.30
N LYS A 143 -0.03 -23.63 6.60
CA LYS A 143 1.01 -23.56 7.65
C LYS A 143 1.84 -24.83 7.77
N ASP A 144 1.24 -25.99 7.47
CA ASP A 144 1.83 -27.32 7.60
C ASP A 144 2.37 -27.88 6.27
N LEU A 145 2.17 -27.19 5.14
CA LEU A 145 2.58 -27.69 3.81
C LEU A 145 4.08 -27.41 3.55
N PRO A 146 4.98 -28.41 3.55
CA PRO A 146 6.40 -28.21 3.29
C PRO A 146 6.66 -27.76 1.85
N THR A 147 7.62 -26.87 1.66
CA THR A 147 8.09 -26.37 0.34
C THR A 147 9.58 -26.06 0.41
N LEU A 148 10.26 -26.10 -0.73
CA LEU A 148 11.66 -25.71 -0.80
C LEU A 148 11.79 -24.24 -0.44
N ALA A 149 12.67 -23.90 0.50
CA ALA A 149 13.07 -22.52 0.70
C ALA A 149 14.16 -22.14 -0.31
N PHE A 150 14.31 -20.84 -0.53
CA PHE A 150 15.26 -20.33 -1.50
C PHE A 150 16.10 -19.21 -0.90
N THR A 151 17.42 -19.35 -0.97
CA THR A 151 18.39 -18.27 -0.77
C THR A 151 19.22 -18.19 -2.05
N HIS A 152 19.43 -16.99 -2.59
CA HIS A 152 20.01 -16.80 -3.94
C HIS A 152 19.23 -17.52 -5.06
N PHE A 153 17.95 -17.82 -4.82
CA PHE A 153 17.13 -18.69 -5.67
C PHE A 153 17.75 -20.08 -5.92
N GLN A 154 18.57 -20.56 -4.98
CA GLN A 154 19.05 -21.94 -4.91
C GLN A 154 18.28 -22.70 -3.83
N PRO A 155 18.04 -24.01 -4.01
CA PRO A 155 17.39 -24.84 -2.98
C PRO A 155 18.13 -24.73 -1.64
N ALA A 156 17.38 -24.39 -0.59
CA ALA A 156 17.86 -24.26 0.78
C ALA A 156 16.99 -25.09 1.73
N GLN A 157 17.35 -25.10 3.02
CA GLN A 157 16.62 -25.84 4.06
C GLN A 157 15.10 -25.58 3.97
N PRO A 158 14.24 -26.62 3.98
CA PRO A 158 12.81 -26.45 3.73
C PRO A 158 12.10 -25.49 4.67
N THR A 159 11.02 -24.90 4.18
CA THR A 159 10.07 -24.10 4.96
C THR A 159 8.65 -24.62 4.70
N THR A 160 7.62 -23.88 5.13
CA THR A 160 6.24 -24.16 4.71
C THR A 160 5.67 -23.03 3.86
N VAL A 161 4.69 -23.35 3.02
CA VAL A 161 3.99 -22.36 2.18
C VAL A 161 3.38 -21.27 3.04
N GLY A 162 2.74 -21.64 4.16
CA GLY A 162 2.21 -20.66 5.11
C GLY A 162 3.29 -19.82 5.78
N LYS A 163 4.44 -20.40 6.14
CA LYS A 163 5.57 -19.65 6.72
C LYS A 163 6.18 -18.66 5.74
N ARG A 164 6.18 -18.96 4.44
CA ARG A 164 6.59 -18.00 3.40
C ARG A 164 5.61 -16.82 3.35
N ALA A 165 4.31 -17.08 3.44
CA ALA A 165 3.30 -16.02 3.45
C ALA A 165 3.46 -15.05 4.63
N THR A 166 3.92 -15.52 5.80
CA THR A 166 4.16 -14.61 6.94
C THR A 166 5.28 -13.60 6.69
N LEU A 167 6.20 -13.86 5.75
CA LEU A 167 7.21 -12.87 5.35
C LEU A 167 6.55 -11.68 4.65
N TRP A 168 5.59 -11.95 3.76
CA TRP A 168 4.84 -10.90 3.05
C TRP A 168 3.94 -10.11 4.01
N MET A 169 3.33 -10.80 4.98
CA MET A 169 2.50 -10.15 5.98
C MET A 169 3.31 -9.25 6.92
N GLN A 170 4.53 -9.64 7.29
CA GLN A 170 5.39 -8.83 8.14
C GLN A 170 5.71 -7.47 7.50
N ASP A 171 6.00 -7.43 6.20
CA ASP A 171 6.24 -6.19 5.47
C ASP A 171 4.98 -5.30 5.50
N LEU A 172 3.80 -5.87 5.24
CA LEU A 172 2.53 -5.13 5.27
C LEU A 172 2.12 -4.63 6.66
N LEU A 173 2.53 -5.32 7.73
CA LEU A 173 2.32 -4.82 9.10
C LEU A 173 3.17 -3.58 9.37
N MET A 174 4.43 -3.57 8.91
CA MET A 174 5.28 -2.38 9.02
C MET A 174 4.69 -1.21 8.23
N ASP A 175 4.17 -1.48 7.02
CA ASP A 175 3.47 -0.47 6.22
C ASP A 175 2.23 0.09 6.94
N LEU A 176 1.45 -0.78 7.60
CA LEU A 176 0.28 -0.38 8.37
C LEU A 176 0.65 0.48 9.59
N GLU A 177 1.73 0.15 10.29
CA GLU A 177 2.27 0.96 11.40
C GLU A 177 2.65 2.37 10.93
N ASP A 178 3.31 2.48 9.77
CA ASP A 178 3.67 3.77 9.18
C ASP A 178 2.44 4.59 8.76
N VAL A 179 1.42 3.93 8.20
CA VAL A 179 0.12 4.54 7.88
C VAL A 179 -0.57 5.06 9.14
N GLU A 180 -0.69 4.24 10.19
CA GLU A 180 -1.29 4.62 11.47
C GLU A 180 -0.54 5.80 12.10
N TYR A 181 0.79 5.75 12.09
CA TYR A 181 1.62 6.84 12.60
C TYR A 181 1.39 8.12 11.82
N GLN A 182 1.31 8.05 10.49
CA GLN A 182 1.06 9.21 9.65
C GLN A 182 -0.34 9.82 9.89
N LEU A 183 -1.37 8.99 10.01
CA LEU A 183 -2.74 9.41 10.33
C LEU A 183 -2.85 10.03 11.74
N SER A 184 -2.10 9.52 12.72
CA SER A 184 -2.10 10.06 14.09
C SER A 184 -1.66 11.53 14.19
N LYS A 185 -0.96 12.03 13.16
CA LYS A 185 -0.44 13.40 13.08
C LYS A 185 -1.35 14.33 12.27
N ALA A 186 -2.53 13.87 11.82
CA ALA A 186 -3.43 14.63 10.97
C ALA A 186 -3.82 15.97 11.60
N LYS A 187 -3.46 17.06 10.90
CA LYS A 187 -3.71 18.45 11.32
C LYS A 187 -4.01 19.27 10.08
N LEU A 188 -4.94 20.21 10.21
CA LEU A 188 -5.24 21.18 9.16
C LEU A 188 -4.16 22.27 9.10
N LEU A 189 -4.06 22.97 7.97
CA LEU A 189 -3.35 24.25 7.92
C LEU A 189 -4.07 25.29 8.81
N GLY A 190 -5.39 25.33 8.73
CA GLY A 190 -6.22 26.37 9.34
C GLY A 190 -6.24 27.67 8.54
N SER A 191 -6.62 28.76 9.20
CA SER A 191 -6.69 30.14 8.71
C SER A 191 -5.43 30.90 9.10
N LYS A 192 -4.39 30.80 8.25
CA LYS A 192 -3.04 31.31 8.53
C LYS A 192 -2.68 32.64 7.86
N GLY A 193 -3.53 33.12 6.96
CA GLY A 193 -3.25 34.29 6.13
C GLY A 193 -2.13 34.04 5.11
N THR A 194 -1.72 35.09 4.39
CA THR A 194 -0.84 34.98 3.21
C THR A 194 0.58 34.51 3.51
N THR A 195 1.10 34.76 4.71
CA THR A 195 2.49 34.44 5.11
C THR A 195 2.58 33.68 6.43
N GLY A 196 1.46 33.14 6.92
CA GLY A 196 1.44 32.38 8.16
C GLY A 196 1.25 33.20 9.44
N THR A 197 1.19 34.53 9.33
CA THR A 197 1.15 35.44 10.48
C THR A 197 -0.25 35.81 10.95
N GLN A 198 -1.29 35.42 10.21
CA GLN A 198 -2.69 35.71 10.53
C GLN A 198 -3.03 37.21 10.62
N ALA A 199 -2.21 38.10 10.05
CA ALA A 199 -2.37 39.55 10.16
C ALA A 199 -3.76 40.05 9.71
N SER A 200 -4.30 39.50 8.61
CA SER A 200 -5.64 39.83 8.12
C SER A 200 -6.74 39.50 9.14
N PHE A 201 -6.64 38.35 9.81
CA PHE A 201 -7.58 37.97 10.85
C PHE A 201 -7.40 38.80 12.13
N LEU A 202 -6.16 39.11 12.50
CA LEU A 202 -5.90 39.99 13.65
C LEU A 202 -6.48 41.39 13.44
N GLU A 203 -6.41 41.92 12.21
CA GLU A 203 -7.03 43.18 11.84
C GLU A 203 -8.56 43.10 11.91
N LEU A 204 -9.17 42.02 11.38
CA LEU A 204 -10.62 41.78 11.47
C LEU A 204 -11.12 41.71 12.92
N PHE A 205 -10.29 41.19 13.83
CA PHE A 205 -10.60 41.10 15.25
C PHE A 205 -10.01 42.24 16.09
N GLU A 206 -9.66 43.36 15.47
CA GLU A 206 -9.22 44.59 16.16
C GLU A 206 -8.04 44.37 17.15
N GLY A 207 -7.13 43.46 16.82
CA GLY A 207 -5.98 43.12 17.66
C GLY A 207 -6.22 42.05 18.73
N ASP A 208 -7.39 41.40 18.74
CA ASP A 208 -7.69 40.30 19.68
C ASP A 208 -7.02 38.99 19.26
N HIS A 209 -5.85 38.73 19.85
CA HIS A 209 -5.07 37.52 19.60
C HIS A 209 -5.77 36.22 20.02
N GLU A 210 -6.62 36.25 21.06
CA GLU A 210 -7.32 35.04 21.52
C GLU A 210 -8.43 34.65 20.55
N LYS A 211 -9.14 35.61 19.95
CA LYS A 211 -10.11 35.32 18.87
C LYS A 211 -9.45 34.72 17.64
N VAL A 212 -8.30 35.22 17.21
CA VAL A 212 -7.55 34.65 16.07
C VAL A 212 -7.16 33.19 16.35
N LYS A 213 -6.67 32.92 17.56
CA LYS A 213 -6.31 31.55 17.98
C LYS A 213 -7.54 30.64 18.06
N GLU A 214 -8.66 31.15 18.57
CA GLU A 214 -9.93 30.42 18.68
C GLU A 214 -10.57 30.14 17.31
N LEU A 215 -10.40 31.03 16.33
CA LEU A 215 -10.85 30.83 14.95
C LEU A 215 -10.30 29.54 14.36
N ASP A 216 -8.98 29.32 14.49
CA ASP A 216 -8.33 28.09 14.03
C ASP A 216 -8.86 26.84 14.74
N ARG A 217 -9.08 26.93 16.07
CA ARG A 217 -9.61 25.83 16.87
C ARG A 217 -11.01 25.44 16.41
N LYS A 218 -11.88 26.42 16.20
CA LYS A 218 -13.26 26.23 15.72
C LYS A 218 -13.30 25.63 14.33
N ILE A 219 -12.45 26.11 13.41
CA ILE A 219 -12.35 25.55 12.05
C ILE A 219 -11.93 24.08 12.09
N ALA A 220 -10.92 23.73 12.90
CA ALA A 220 -10.48 22.35 13.06
C ALA A 220 -11.62 21.46 13.59
N GLU A 221 -12.28 21.89 14.67
CA GLU A 221 -13.40 21.18 15.29
C GLU A 221 -14.54 20.91 14.30
N LYS A 222 -14.98 21.95 13.56
CA LYS A 222 -16.04 21.85 12.55
C LYS A 222 -15.73 20.89 11.41
N LEU A 223 -14.45 20.69 11.09
CA LEU A 223 -13.99 19.80 10.03
C LEU A 223 -13.55 18.43 10.54
N GLY A 224 -13.71 18.15 11.83
CA GLY A 224 -13.38 16.85 12.44
C GLY A 224 -11.90 16.64 12.73
N TYR A 225 -11.12 17.72 12.86
CA TYR A 225 -9.70 17.67 13.20
C TYR A 225 -9.47 18.12 14.64
N GLN A 226 -8.48 17.52 15.29
CA GLN A 226 -8.12 17.87 16.66
C GLN A 226 -7.35 19.20 16.75
N ALA A 227 -6.60 19.56 15.70
CA ALA A 227 -5.76 20.75 15.70
C ALA A 227 -5.39 21.21 14.27
N CYS A 228 -4.93 22.45 14.20
CA CYS A 228 -4.20 22.99 13.06
C CYS A 228 -2.67 22.93 13.30
N PHE A 229 -1.88 23.11 12.26
CA PHE A 229 -0.44 23.33 12.38
C PHE A 229 -0.19 24.60 13.24
N PRO A 230 0.72 24.54 14.22
CA PRO A 230 1.02 25.71 15.07
C PRO A 230 1.86 26.77 14.34
N VAL A 231 2.61 26.37 13.31
CA VAL A 231 3.47 27.26 12.52
C VAL A 231 3.35 26.88 11.05
N SER A 232 3.23 27.87 10.18
CA SER A 232 3.23 27.73 8.73
C SER A 232 3.82 28.98 8.07
N GLY A 233 4.21 28.87 6.79
CA GLY A 233 4.27 30.01 5.91
C GLY A 233 2.88 30.25 5.30
N GLN A 234 2.81 30.44 3.98
CA GLN A 234 1.54 30.47 3.26
C GLN A 234 0.84 29.11 3.22
N THR A 235 1.61 28.02 3.24
CA THR A 235 1.16 26.63 3.08
C THR A 235 1.46 25.82 4.33
N TYR A 236 0.86 24.63 4.44
CA TYR A 236 1.50 23.63 5.30
C TYR A 236 2.86 23.27 4.70
N SER A 237 3.79 22.79 5.53
CA SER A 237 5.11 22.40 5.03
C SER A 237 4.96 21.24 4.04
N ARG A 238 5.49 21.39 2.82
CA ARG A 238 5.52 20.32 1.80
C ARG A 238 6.29 19.07 2.23
N LYS A 239 6.95 19.11 3.39
CA LYS A 239 7.46 17.93 4.10
C LYS A 239 6.35 16.91 4.39
N LEU A 240 5.11 17.37 4.63
CA LEU A 240 3.97 16.48 4.81
C LEU A 240 3.73 15.62 3.55
N ASP A 241 3.82 16.22 2.36
CA ASP A 241 3.65 15.50 1.09
C ASP A 241 4.73 14.45 0.89
N SER A 242 5.99 14.82 1.18
CA SER A 242 7.12 13.87 1.14
C SER A 242 6.93 12.72 2.13
N GLN A 243 6.40 12.97 3.32
CA GLN A 243 6.08 11.91 4.28
C GLN A 243 4.96 11.00 3.79
N MET A 244 3.88 11.56 3.24
CA MET A 244 2.77 10.78 2.68
C MET A 244 3.26 9.85 1.57
N LEU A 245 4.03 10.36 0.60
CA LEU A 245 4.50 9.54 -0.51
C LEU A 245 5.61 8.55 -0.11
N ALA A 246 6.37 8.83 0.96
CA ALA A 246 7.30 7.86 1.51
C ALA A 246 6.56 6.63 2.06
N VAL A 247 5.44 6.82 2.76
CA VAL A 247 4.58 5.72 3.24
C VAL A 247 4.01 4.92 2.07
N LEU A 248 3.49 5.60 1.04
CA LEU A 248 2.98 4.95 -0.18
C LEU A 248 4.07 4.15 -0.92
N SER A 249 5.30 4.66 -0.93
CA SER A 249 6.46 3.97 -1.49
C SER A 249 6.85 2.72 -0.70
N GLY A 250 6.70 2.72 0.62
CA GLY A 250 6.88 1.53 1.47
C GLY A 250 5.93 0.40 1.04
N ILE A 251 4.64 0.71 0.97
CA ILE A 251 3.59 -0.22 0.52
C ILE A 251 3.90 -0.78 -0.88
N ALA A 252 4.35 0.09 -1.78
CA ALA A 252 4.73 -0.31 -3.14
C ALA A 252 5.92 -1.29 -3.15
N GLN A 253 6.93 -1.08 -2.30
CA GLN A 253 8.07 -2.01 -2.18
C GLN A 253 7.62 -3.39 -1.68
N SER A 254 6.78 -3.44 -0.64
CA SER A 254 6.20 -4.67 -0.11
C SER A 254 5.39 -5.43 -1.16
N ALA A 255 4.53 -4.72 -1.91
CA ALA A 255 3.73 -5.30 -2.98
C ALA A 255 4.59 -5.80 -4.16
N ALA A 256 5.63 -5.06 -4.54
CA ALA A 256 6.57 -5.48 -5.57
C ALA A 256 7.29 -6.78 -5.18
N LYS A 257 7.77 -6.88 -3.93
CA LYS A 257 8.44 -8.09 -3.42
C LYS A 257 7.50 -9.30 -3.44
N PHE A 258 6.28 -9.17 -2.91
CA PHE A 258 5.24 -10.22 -2.99
C PHE A 258 5.01 -10.65 -4.44
N SER A 259 4.78 -9.70 -5.34
CA SER A 259 4.46 -10.01 -6.73
C SER A 259 5.60 -10.72 -7.47
N ASN A 260 6.86 -10.41 -7.13
CA ASN A 260 8.02 -11.11 -7.68
C ASN A 260 8.08 -12.56 -7.19
N ASP A 261 7.83 -12.80 -5.90
CA ASP A 261 7.80 -14.15 -5.35
C ASP A 261 6.71 -14.99 -6.04
N ILE A 262 5.49 -14.43 -6.23
CA ILE A 262 4.41 -15.13 -6.95
C ILE A 262 4.79 -15.46 -8.40
N ARG A 263 5.41 -14.53 -9.11
CA ARG A 263 5.87 -14.76 -10.50
C ARG A 263 6.89 -15.90 -10.57
N LEU A 264 7.80 -15.99 -9.60
CA LEU A 264 8.77 -17.08 -9.51
C LEU A 264 8.11 -18.42 -9.13
N LEU A 265 7.19 -18.42 -8.17
CA LEU A 265 6.44 -19.62 -7.79
C LEU A 265 5.57 -20.15 -8.92
N GLN A 266 5.01 -19.27 -9.75
CA GLN A 266 4.26 -19.64 -10.94
C GLN A 266 5.16 -20.21 -12.04
N HIS A 267 6.39 -19.70 -12.19
CA HIS A 267 7.39 -20.35 -13.05
C HIS A 267 7.71 -21.78 -12.58
N LEU A 268 7.80 -21.99 -11.26
CA LEU A 268 7.96 -23.31 -10.64
C LEU A 268 6.68 -24.16 -10.69
N LYS A 269 5.52 -23.60 -11.08
CA LYS A 269 4.21 -24.27 -11.05
C LYS A 269 3.79 -24.73 -9.64
N GLU A 270 4.33 -24.10 -8.62
CA GLU A 270 4.01 -24.42 -7.22
C GLU A 270 2.81 -23.63 -6.73
N VAL A 271 2.72 -22.37 -7.15
CA VAL A 271 1.61 -21.47 -6.85
C VAL A 271 1.29 -20.65 -8.10
N GLU A 272 0.01 -20.53 -8.45
CA GLU A 272 -0.47 -19.65 -9.53
C GLU A 272 -1.36 -18.54 -8.97
N GLU A 273 -1.33 -17.37 -9.62
CA GLU A 273 -2.35 -16.33 -9.39
C GLU A 273 -3.73 -16.80 -9.90
N PRO A 274 -4.85 -16.24 -9.39
CA PRO A 274 -6.19 -16.63 -9.83
C PRO A 274 -6.38 -16.43 -11.34
N PHE A 275 -7.08 -17.38 -11.97
CA PHE A 275 -7.37 -17.37 -13.39
C PHE A 275 -8.88 -17.47 -13.63
N GLU A 276 -9.46 -16.42 -14.22
CA GLU A 276 -10.91 -16.32 -14.38
C GLU A 276 -11.46 -17.22 -15.49
N LYS A 277 -12.74 -17.59 -15.33
CA LYS A 277 -13.46 -18.35 -16.35
C LYS A 277 -13.63 -17.51 -17.61
N GLY A 278 -12.87 -17.84 -18.65
CA GLY A 278 -12.86 -17.11 -19.93
C GLY A 278 -11.65 -16.19 -20.12
N GLN A 279 -10.77 -16.08 -19.13
CA GLN A 279 -9.50 -15.36 -19.28
C GLN A 279 -8.63 -16.03 -20.35
N ILE A 280 -8.04 -15.23 -21.24
CA ILE A 280 -7.11 -15.71 -22.26
C ILE A 280 -5.70 -15.35 -21.81
N GLY A 281 -4.89 -16.37 -21.51
CA GLY A 281 -3.52 -16.17 -21.02
C GLY A 281 -2.53 -15.74 -22.10
N SER A 282 -2.74 -16.16 -23.36
CA SER A 282 -1.91 -15.79 -24.51
C SER A 282 -2.74 -15.84 -25.80
N SER A 283 -2.49 -14.90 -26.71
CA SER A 283 -3.12 -14.87 -28.04
C SER A 283 -2.67 -16.01 -28.97
N ALA A 284 -1.55 -16.67 -28.68
CA ALA A 284 -0.95 -17.69 -29.55
C ALA A 284 -0.80 -19.08 -28.89
N MET A 285 -0.65 -19.13 -27.56
CA MET A 285 -0.39 -20.38 -26.83
C MET A 285 -1.53 -20.71 -25.85
N ALA A 286 -2.41 -21.62 -26.24
CA ALA A 286 -3.62 -21.96 -25.47
C ALA A 286 -3.36 -22.51 -24.06
N TYR A 287 -2.18 -23.10 -23.82
CA TYR A 287 -1.80 -23.66 -22.51
C TYR A 287 -1.10 -22.66 -21.58
N LYS A 288 -0.71 -21.47 -22.09
CA LYS A 288 0.16 -20.55 -21.35
C LYS A 288 -0.66 -19.65 -20.43
N ARG A 289 -0.47 -19.81 -19.12
CA ARG A 289 -0.99 -18.92 -18.08
C ARG A 289 0.13 -18.01 -17.56
N ASN A 290 -0.09 -16.70 -17.61
CA ASN A 290 0.89 -15.70 -17.19
C ASN A 290 0.46 -15.05 -15.87
N PRO A 291 1.41 -14.70 -14.98
CA PRO A 291 1.13 -13.98 -13.74
C PRO A 291 0.91 -12.47 -14.00
N MET A 292 -0.06 -12.12 -14.86
CA MET A 292 -0.25 -10.77 -15.37
C MET A 292 -0.71 -9.76 -14.30
N ARG A 293 -1.45 -10.21 -13.28
CA ARG A 293 -1.88 -9.37 -12.16
C ARG A 293 -0.67 -9.05 -11.29
N SER A 294 0.13 -10.06 -10.97
CA SER A 294 1.39 -9.89 -10.24
C SER A 294 2.37 -8.99 -11.01
N GLU A 295 2.51 -9.16 -12.32
CA GLU A 295 3.33 -8.27 -13.16
C GLU A 295 2.84 -6.82 -13.16
N ARG A 296 1.52 -6.62 -13.14
CA ARG A 296 0.93 -5.28 -13.05
C ARG A 296 1.19 -4.64 -11.68
N ILE A 297 1.09 -5.40 -10.59
CA ILE A 297 1.49 -4.94 -9.24
C ILE A 297 2.94 -4.44 -9.28
N ALA A 298 3.87 -5.26 -9.77
CA ALA A 298 5.28 -4.87 -9.88
C ALA A 298 5.50 -3.62 -10.74
N SER A 299 4.71 -3.47 -11.82
CA SER A 299 4.81 -2.32 -12.72
C SER A 299 4.34 -1.02 -12.06
N LEU A 300 3.17 -1.03 -11.42
CA LEU A 300 2.63 0.14 -10.72
C LEU A 300 3.48 0.48 -9.48
N ALA A 301 3.95 -0.53 -8.75
CA ALA A 301 4.80 -0.32 -7.59
C ALA A 301 6.10 0.43 -7.95
N ARG A 302 6.74 0.05 -9.07
CA ARG A 302 7.92 0.76 -9.57
C ARG A 302 7.64 2.23 -9.87
N TYR A 303 6.45 2.55 -10.39
CA TYR A 303 6.04 3.92 -10.65
C TYR A 303 5.93 4.72 -9.34
N VAL A 304 5.23 4.19 -8.34
CA VAL A 304 5.07 4.85 -7.03
C VAL A 304 6.42 5.10 -6.35
N ILE A 305 7.33 4.14 -6.40
CA ILE A 305 8.68 4.27 -5.81
C ILE A 305 9.45 5.43 -6.47
N ALA A 306 9.38 5.56 -7.79
CA ALA A 306 10.03 6.64 -8.51
C ALA A 306 9.36 8.00 -8.25
N ASP A 307 8.02 8.02 -8.23
CA ASP A 307 7.24 9.23 -8.01
C ASP A 307 7.40 9.80 -6.59
N ALA A 308 7.67 8.96 -5.59
CA ALA A 308 7.88 9.41 -4.21
C ALA A 308 9.04 10.41 -4.03
N VAL A 309 9.94 10.50 -5.01
CA VAL A 309 11.03 11.48 -5.03
C VAL A 309 10.52 12.90 -5.36
N ASN A 310 9.39 13.04 -6.09
CA ASN A 310 8.83 14.32 -6.51
C ASN A 310 8.56 15.26 -5.32
N PRO A 311 7.74 14.91 -4.30
CA PRO A 311 7.50 15.82 -3.18
C PRO A 311 8.74 16.07 -2.32
N ALA A 312 9.69 15.14 -2.27
CA ALA A 312 10.96 15.34 -1.57
C ALA A 312 11.78 16.46 -2.24
N MET A 313 11.87 16.45 -3.58
CA MET A 313 12.51 17.51 -4.36
C MET A 313 11.74 18.84 -4.24
N THR A 314 10.42 18.81 -4.34
CA THR A 314 9.57 20.01 -4.19
C THR A 314 9.76 20.66 -2.82
N MET A 315 9.75 19.87 -1.74
CA MET A 315 9.97 20.40 -0.40
C MET A 315 11.37 21.03 -0.26
N ALA A 316 12.40 20.40 -0.80
CA ALA A 316 13.77 20.93 -0.73
C ALA A 316 13.95 22.24 -1.51
N ALA A 317 13.11 22.49 -2.52
CA ALA A 317 13.18 23.66 -3.37
C ALA A 317 12.33 24.86 -2.92
N GLN A 318 11.47 24.70 -1.89
CA GLN A 318 10.63 25.80 -1.41
C GLN A 318 11.47 26.96 -0.85
N TRP A 319 11.19 28.19 -1.32
CA TRP A 319 11.86 29.39 -0.81
C TRP A 319 10.96 30.15 0.17
N PHE A 320 11.52 30.49 1.34
CA PHE A 320 10.88 31.29 2.39
C PHE A 320 9.45 30.78 2.73
N GLU A 321 8.43 31.64 2.72
CA GLU A 321 7.07 31.29 3.14
C GLU A 321 6.26 30.51 2.09
N ARG A 322 6.64 30.55 0.80
CA ARG A 322 6.15 29.69 -0.32
C ARG A 322 6.74 30.11 -1.67
N THR A 323 6.99 29.15 -2.55
CA THR A 323 7.05 29.33 -4.03
C THR A 323 6.00 28.46 -4.74
N LEU A 324 5.45 28.93 -5.87
CA LEU A 324 4.30 28.31 -6.56
C LEU A 324 4.66 27.14 -7.51
N ASP A 325 5.94 26.84 -7.65
CA ASP A 325 6.45 25.68 -8.40
C ASP A 325 5.98 24.32 -7.81
N ASP A 326 5.48 24.32 -6.58
CA ASP A 326 4.84 23.17 -5.93
C ASP A 326 3.51 22.77 -6.60
N SER A 327 2.73 23.74 -7.05
CA SER A 327 1.31 23.55 -7.40
C SER A 327 1.12 22.56 -8.56
N ALA A 328 1.88 22.70 -9.64
CA ALA A 328 1.75 21.84 -10.80
C ALA A 328 2.25 20.42 -10.52
N ASN A 329 3.40 20.28 -9.85
CA ASN A 329 3.96 18.97 -9.51
C ASN A 329 3.01 18.19 -8.59
N LYS A 330 2.52 18.85 -7.53
CA LYS A 330 1.63 18.24 -6.55
C LYS A 330 0.32 17.73 -7.16
N ARG A 331 -0.23 18.45 -8.15
CA ARG A 331 -1.45 18.06 -8.88
C ARG A 331 -1.28 16.76 -9.69
N ILE A 332 -0.04 16.32 -9.91
CA ILE A 332 0.32 15.08 -10.62
C ILE A 332 0.76 14.02 -9.60
N SER A 333 1.88 14.25 -8.92
CA SER A 333 2.55 13.25 -8.09
C SER A 333 1.66 12.72 -6.95
N VAL A 334 0.99 13.61 -6.22
CA VAL A 334 0.19 13.19 -5.06
C VAL A 334 -1.02 12.33 -5.47
N PRO A 335 -1.93 12.79 -6.36
CA PRO A 335 -3.06 11.96 -6.76
C PRO A 335 -2.63 10.66 -7.43
N GLU A 336 -1.62 10.70 -8.30
CA GLU A 336 -1.19 9.50 -9.03
C GLU A 336 -0.57 8.43 -8.12
N ALA A 337 0.18 8.82 -7.09
CA ALA A 337 0.68 7.89 -6.09
C ALA A 337 -0.46 7.16 -5.35
N PHE A 338 -1.47 7.91 -4.88
CA PHE A 338 -2.62 7.32 -4.19
C PHE A 338 -3.45 6.42 -5.11
N LEU A 339 -3.74 6.85 -6.34
CA LEU A 339 -4.47 6.06 -7.33
C LEU A 339 -3.73 4.77 -7.71
N ALA A 340 -2.39 4.84 -7.84
CA ALA A 340 -1.57 3.67 -8.13
C ALA A 340 -1.54 2.68 -6.96
N VAL A 341 -1.34 3.15 -5.72
CA VAL A 341 -1.38 2.29 -4.52
C VAL A 341 -2.76 1.67 -4.31
N ASP A 342 -3.84 2.41 -4.58
CA ASP A 342 -5.19 1.89 -4.56
C ASP A 342 -5.34 0.69 -5.52
N GLY A 343 -4.92 0.86 -6.77
CA GLY A 343 -4.92 -0.21 -7.77
C GLY A 343 -4.03 -1.39 -7.38
N ILE A 344 -2.86 -1.12 -6.80
CA ILE A 344 -1.93 -2.15 -6.29
C ILE A 344 -2.60 -2.99 -5.21
N LEU A 345 -3.22 -2.36 -4.21
CA LEU A 345 -3.84 -3.09 -3.09
C LEU A 345 -5.09 -3.84 -3.50
N ASN A 346 -5.88 -3.31 -4.45
CA ASN A 346 -6.99 -4.06 -5.06
C ASN A 346 -6.50 -5.35 -5.73
N LEU A 347 -5.44 -5.24 -6.55
CA LEU A 347 -4.83 -6.40 -7.22
C LEU A 347 -4.18 -7.36 -6.22
N TYR A 348 -3.49 -6.83 -5.21
CA TYR A 348 -2.84 -7.66 -4.19
C TYR A 348 -3.89 -8.45 -3.42
N GLY A 349 -4.95 -7.80 -2.92
CA GLY A 349 -6.06 -8.49 -2.25
C GLY A 349 -6.68 -9.57 -3.12
N ASN A 350 -6.94 -9.27 -4.40
CA ASN A 350 -7.48 -10.24 -5.35
C ASN A 350 -6.54 -11.44 -5.60
N VAL A 351 -5.26 -11.19 -5.84
CA VAL A 351 -4.27 -12.25 -6.08
C VAL A 351 -4.12 -13.12 -4.83
N ALA A 352 -3.97 -12.51 -3.66
CA ALA A 352 -3.79 -13.20 -2.39
C ALA A 352 -4.99 -14.07 -2.00
N ASP A 353 -6.22 -13.59 -2.22
CA ASP A 353 -7.46 -14.34 -1.94
C ASP A 353 -7.66 -15.52 -2.91
N GLY A 354 -7.09 -15.44 -4.12
CA GLY A 354 -7.29 -16.41 -5.20
C GLY A 354 -6.07 -17.27 -5.53
N LEU A 355 -5.01 -17.28 -4.70
CA LEU A 355 -3.82 -18.10 -4.95
C LEU A 355 -4.19 -19.59 -5.05
N VAL A 356 -3.69 -20.25 -6.09
CA VAL A 356 -3.89 -21.70 -6.29
C VAL A 356 -2.57 -22.41 -6.00
N VAL A 357 -2.57 -23.31 -5.02
CA VAL A 357 -1.38 -24.08 -4.61
C VAL A 357 -1.43 -25.48 -5.23
N TYR A 358 -0.27 -25.99 -5.67
CA TYR A 358 -0.12 -27.33 -6.26
C TYR A 358 0.76 -28.25 -5.39
N PRO A 359 0.22 -28.86 -4.31
CA PRO A 359 1.00 -29.65 -3.37
C PRO A 359 1.83 -30.77 -4.00
N LYS A 360 1.35 -31.39 -5.08
CA LYS A 360 2.06 -32.48 -5.75
C LYS A 360 3.28 -32.05 -6.54
N VAL A 361 3.26 -30.84 -7.12
CA VAL A 361 4.45 -30.26 -7.75
C VAL A 361 5.47 -29.87 -6.69
N ILE A 362 5.00 -29.26 -5.60
CA ILE A 362 5.83 -28.89 -4.45
C ILE A 362 6.52 -30.14 -3.86
N GLU A 363 5.77 -31.20 -3.61
CA GLU A 363 6.29 -32.49 -3.11
C GLU A 363 7.34 -33.08 -4.06
N GLN A 364 7.07 -33.06 -5.38
CA GLN A 364 8.02 -33.53 -6.39
C GLN A 364 9.34 -32.73 -6.37
N HIS A 365 9.27 -31.40 -6.32
CA HIS A 365 10.46 -30.56 -6.26
C HIS A 365 11.24 -30.78 -4.97
N MET A 366 10.53 -30.85 -3.84
CA MET A 366 11.10 -31.15 -2.55
C MET A 366 11.90 -32.45 -2.56
N LEU A 367 11.31 -33.55 -3.03
CA LEU A 367 11.94 -34.88 -3.03
C LEU A 367 13.19 -34.97 -3.92
N ARG A 368 13.33 -34.09 -4.93
CA ARG A 368 14.53 -34.02 -5.77
C ARG A 368 15.74 -33.45 -5.04
N GLU A 369 15.51 -32.52 -4.13
CA GLU A 369 16.57 -31.78 -3.44
C GLU A 369 16.80 -32.26 -2.00
N LEU A 370 15.77 -32.80 -1.35
CA LEU A 370 15.82 -33.25 0.05
C LEU A 370 16.94 -34.26 0.34
N PRO A 371 17.33 -35.21 -0.54
CA PRO A 371 18.47 -36.09 -0.30
C PRO A 371 19.76 -35.33 0.01
N PHE A 372 20.04 -34.20 -0.66
CA PHE A 372 21.22 -33.38 -0.37
C PHE A 372 21.10 -32.70 0.99
N MET A 373 19.91 -32.20 1.34
CA MET A 373 19.66 -31.50 2.60
C MET A 373 19.63 -32.45 3.81
N ALA A 374 19.31 -33.72 3.59
CA ALA A 374 19.24 -34.76 4.62
C ALA A 374 20.60 -35.35 5.00
N THR A 375 21.67 -35.00 4.30
CA THR A 375 23.02 -35.55 4.50
C THR A 375 23.51 -35.48 5.94
N GLU A 376 23.27 -34.37 6.65
CA GLU A 376 23.64 -34.24 8.07
C GLU A 376 22.86 -35.24 8.95
N ASN A 377 21.55 -35.40 8.72
CA ASN A 377 20.72 -36.35 9.47
C ASN A 377 21.15 -37.80 9.21
N ILE A 378 21.42 -38.13 7.94
CA ILE A 378 21.93 -39.45 7.54
C ILE A 378 23.26 -39.74 8.24
N MET A 379 24.17 -38.76 8.26
CA MET A 379 25.46 -38.90 8.95
C MET A 379 25.27 -39.11 10.46
N MET A 380 24.44 -38.30 11.11
CA MET A 380 24.20 -38.41 12.55
C MET A 380 23.64 -39.79 12.93
N ASP A 381 22.72 -40.33 12.14
CA ASP A 381 22.15 -41.65 12.40
C ASP A 381 23.15 -42.79 12.14
N ALA A 382 24.00 -42.67 11.12
CA ALA A 382 25.10 -43.62 10.88
C ALA A 382 26.15 -43.59 12.01
N VAL A 383 26.45 -42.41 12.59
CA VAL A 383 27.32 -42.28 13.77
C VAL A 383 26.70 -42.97 15.00
N LYS A 384 25.40 -42.82 15.23
CA LYS A 384 24.69 -43.53 16.32
C LYS A 384 24.75 -45.05 16.18
N ARG A 385 24.87 -45.57 14.96
CA ARG A 385 25.06 -46.99 14.65
C ARG A 385 26.52 -47.47 14.80
N GLY A 386 27.43 -46.59 15.27
CA GLY A 386 28.83 -46.92 15.55
C GLY A 386 29.82 -46.47 14.47
N GLY A 387 29.37 -45.74 13.44
CA GLY A 387 30.25 -45.25 12.38
C GLY A 387 31.12 -44.05 12.78
N ASN A 388 32.27 -43.90 12.12
CA ASN A 388 33.16 -42.75 12.32
C ASN A 388 32.63 -41.51 11.58
N ARG A 389 32.36 -40.42 12.30
CA ARG A 389 31.80 -39.19 11.73
C ARG A 389 32.63 -38.62 10.57
N GLN A 390 33.96 -38.58 10.71
CA GLN A 390 34.83 -37.96 9.71
C GLN A 390 34.88 -38.77 8.42
N GLU A 391 34.89 -40.10 8.54
CA GLU A 391 34.84 -41.02 7.41
C GLU A 391 33.48 -40.94 6.69
N LEU A 392 32.38 -40.97 7.45
CA LEU A 392 31.02 -40.86 6.91
C LEU A 392 30.79 -39.54 6.17
N HIS A 393 31.28 -38.43 6.71
CA HIS A 393 31.19 -37.12 6.08
C HIS A 393 31.89 -37.10 4.72
N GLU A 394 33.11 -37.63 4.64
CA GLU A 394 33.88 -37.65 3.38
C GLU A 394 33.22 -38.56 2.34
N ARG A 395 32.66 -39.70 2.76
CA ARG A 395 31.90 -40.59 1.87
C ARG A 395 30.62 -39.92 1.35
N ILE A 396 29.87 -39.25 2.21
CA ILE A 396 28.70 -38.43 1.82
C ILE A 396 29.10 -37.36 0.80
N ARG A 397 30.22 -36.66 1.03
CA ARG A 397 30.71 -35.62 0.12
C ARG A 397 30.99 -36.18 -1.27
N ILE A 398 31.68 -37.31 -1.37
CA ILE A 398 31.98 -37.99 -2.64
C ILE A 398 30.67 -38.39 -3.35
N HIS A 399 29.76 -39.09 -2.66
CA HIS A 399 28.48 -39.51 -3.24
C HIS A 399 27.61 -38.34 -3.67
N SER A 400 27.59 -37.26 -2.89
CA SER A 400 26.85 -36.03 -3.21
C SER A 400 27.41 -35.33 -4.44
N MET A 401 28.74 -35.29 -4.61
CA MET A 401 29.36 -34.74 -5.81
C MET A 401 29.03 -35.55 -7.06
N GLU A 402 29.05 -36.88 -6.97
CA GLU A 402 28.71 -37.74 -8.11
C GLU A 402 27.21 -37.67 -8.46
N ALA A 403 26.32 -37.66 -7.46
CA ALA A 403 24.89 -37.43 -7.70
C ALA A 403 24.62 -36.04 -8.31
N ALA A 404 25.33 -35.01 -7.85
CA ALA A 404 25.23 -33.67 -8.44
C ALA A 404 25.71 -33.63 -9.89
N LYS A 405 26.74 -34.40 -10.27
CA LYS A 405 27.16 -34.54 -11.67
C LYS A 405 26.09 -35.22 -12.52
N VAL A 406 25.44 -36.28 -12.02
CA VAL A 406 24.32 -36.92 -12.72
C VAL A 406 23.22 -35.90 -13.03
N VAL A 407 22.84 -35.09 -12.05
CA VAL A 407 21.82 -34.05 -12.23
C VAL A 407 22.28 -32.97 -13.23
N LYS A 408 23.49 -32.42 -13.04
CA LYS A 408 23.93 -31.23 -13.77
C LYS A 408 24.52 -31.51 -15.14
N GLU A 409 25.25 -32.62 -15.30
CA GLU A 409 25.96 -32.96 -16.55
C GLU A 409 25.15 -33.92 -17.42
N GLN A 410 24.27 -34.73 -16.83
CA GLN A 410 23.54 -35.78 -17.55
C GLN A 410 22.03 -35.52 -17.62
N GLY A 411 21.51 -34.55 -16.86
CA GLY A 411 20.07 -34.31 -16.76
C GLY A 411 19.30 -35.46 -16.10
N GLY A 412 19.98 -36.29 -15.31
CA GLY A 412 19.40 -37.43 -14.60
C GLY A 412 18.71 -37.02 -13.29
N GLU A 413 18.03 -37.98 -12.66
CA GLU A 413 17.46 -37.79 -11.32
C GLU A 413 18.53 -37.91 -10.23
N ASN A 414 18.25 -37.32 -9.07
CA ASN A 414 19.13 -37.41 -7.91
C ASN A 414 19.15 -38.85 -7.36
N ASP A 415 20.30 -39.53 -7.49
CA ASP A 415 20.50 -40.91 -7.08
C ASP A 415 21.28 -41.05 -5.74
N LEU A 416 21.45 -39.96 -4.99
CA LEU A 416 22.29 -39.93 -3.78
C LEU A 416 21.91 -41.00 -2.75
N LEU A 417 20.63 -41.23 -2.50
CA LEU A 417 20.21 -42.24 -1.52
C LEU A 417 20.55 -43.66 -1.96
N ALA A 418 20.44 -43.95 -3.25
CA ALA A 418 20.82 -45.25 -3.79
C ALA A 418 22.33 -45.48 -3.63
N ARG A 419 23.14 -44.42 -3.84
CA ARG A 419 24.59 -44.46 -3.61
C ARG A 419 24.94 -44.70 -2.15
N ILE A 420 24.28 -44.01 -1.23
CA ILE A 420 24.50 -44.18 0.22
C ILE A 420 24.07 -45.58 0.68
N ALA A 421 22.90 -46.08 0.24
CA ALA A 421 22.42 -47.41 0.59
C ALA A 421 23.30 -48.54 0.03
N ALA A 422 23.94 -48.33 -1.12
CA ALA A 422 24.85 -49.28 -1.73
C ALA A 422 26.25 -49.27 -1.09
N ASP A 423 26.56 -48.28 -0.25
CA ASP A 423 27.85 -48.15 0.42
C ASP A 423 27.80 -48.75 1.83
N PRO A 424 28.46 -49.91 2.07
CA PRO A 424 28.34 -50.66 3.31
C PRO A 424 28.74 -49.87 4.57
N VAL A 425 29.54 -48.81 4.42
CA VAL A 425 30.01 -47.97 5.54
C VAL A 425 28.86 -47.28 6.28
N PHE A 426 27.72 -47.05 5.62
CA PHE A 426 26.56 -46.40 6.24
C PHE A 426 25.67 -47.38 7.01
N GLY A 427 25.71 -48.69 6.69
CA GLY A 427 24.93 -49.70 7.39
C GLY A 427 23.41 -49.43 7.39
N VAL A 428 22.89 -48.87 6.30
CA VAL A 428 21.47 -48.51 6.10
C VAL A 428 20.98 -49.03 4.76
N THR A 429 19.70 -49.37 4.72
CA THR A 429 19.00 -49.75 3.50
C THR A 429 18.35 -48.54 2.84
N LEU A 430 18.03 -48.67 1.54
CA LEU A 430 17.30 -47.62 0.82
C LEU A 430 15.93 -47.33 1.46
N SER A 431 15.24 -48.36 1.96
CA SER A 431 13.95 -48.20 2.65
C SER A 431 14.09 -47.34 3.91
N GLU A 432 15.09 -47.61 4.74
CA GLU A 432 15.35 -46.81 5.95
C GLU A 432 15.69 -45.35 5.59
N LEU A 433 16.43 -45.13 4.51
CA LEU A 433 16.74 -43.78 4.01
C LEU A 433 15.51 -43.04 3.44
N GLN A 434 14.55 -43.76 2.88
CA GLN A 434 13.30 -43.16 2.40
C GLN A 434 12.38 -42.77 3.57
N ASP A 435 12.34 -43.59 4.64
CA ASP A 435 11.51 -43.33 5.82
C ASP A 435 11.96 -42.08 6.61
N ILE A 436 13.24 -41.71 6.54
CA ILE A 436 13.75 -40.47 7.15
C ILE A 436 13.41 -39.23 6.33
N LEU A 437 13.24 -39.34 5.01
CA LEU A 437 12.95 -38.25 4.08
C LEU A 437 11.48 -37.82 4.07
N GLN A 438 10.91 -37.62 5.25
CA GLN A 438 9.58 -37.04 5.38
C GLN A 438 9.71 -35.52 5.37
N PRO A 439 9.24 -34.78 4.35
CA PRO A 439 9.45 -33.33 4.23
C PRO A 439 9.06 -32.54 5.49
N ALA A 440 8.01 -32.97 6.18
CA ALA A 440 7.53 -32.36 7.42
C ALA A 440 8.56 -32.37 8.57
N LYS A 441 9.56 -33.27 8.55
CA LYS A 441 10.64 -33.31 9.56
C LYS A 441 11.71 -32.24 9.33
N TYR A 442 11.75 -31.62 8.15
CA TYR A 442 12.80 -30.69 7.73
C TYR A 442 12.37 -29.22 7.74
N VAL A 443 11.14 -28.91 8.14
CA VAL A 443 10.62 -27.53 8.18
C VAL A 443 10.84 -26.82 9.52
N GLY A 444 11.50 -27.49 10.48
CA GLY A 444 11.80 -26.94 11.80
C GLY A 444 10.55 -26.42 12.52
N ARG A 445 10.59 -25.17 13.00
CA ARG A 445 9.47 -24.52 13.71
C ARG A 445 8.49 -23.79 12.78
N ALA A 446 8.59 -23.92 11.46
CA ALA A 446 7.82 -23.12 10.50
C ALA A 446 6.29 -23.14 10.76
N PRO A 447 5.63 -24.28 11.03
CA PRO A 447 4.21 -24.29 11.35
C PRO A 447 3.88 -23.53 12.65
N ARG A 448 4.69 -23.72 13.70
CA ARG A 448 4.49 -23.08 15.01
C ARG A 448 4.74 -21.58 14.96
N GLN A 449 5.80 -21.14 14.27
CA GLN A 449 6.06 -19.72 14.03
C GLN A 449 4.91 -19.05 13.25
N THR A 450 4.31 -19.77 12.31
CA THR A 450 3.16 -19.26 11.55
C THR A 450 1.94 -19.08 12.47
N GLU A 451 1.65 -20.07 13.29
CA GLU A 451 0.56 -20.02 14.27
C GLU A 451 0.75 -18.91 15.32
N GLU A 452 1.94 -18.84 15.95
CA GLU A 452 2.33 -17.81 16.92
C GLU A 452 2.20 -16.41 16.30
N PHE A 453 2.75 -16.19 15.09
CA PHE A 453 2.65 -14.89 14.41
C PHE A 453 1.20 -14.48 14.09
N LEU A 454 0.38 -15.41 13.61
CA LEU A 454 -1.02 -15.12 13.29
C LEU A 454 -1.82 -14.76 14.55
N GLN A 455 -1.58 -15.46 15.67
CA GLN A 455 -2.32 -15.26 16.92
C GLN A 455 -1.84 -14.07 17.72
N GLU A 456 -0.52 -13.90 17.86
CA GLU A 456 0.07 -12.90 18.76
C GLU A 456 0.31 -11.56 18.09
N THR A 457 0.49 -11.53 16.76
CA THR A 457 0.81 -10.30 16.01
C THR A 457 -0.32 -9.86 15.10
N VAL A 458 -0.83 -10.75 14.24
CA VAL A 458 -1.81 -10.35 13.20
C VAL A 458 -3.22 -10.21 13.78
N ALA A 459 -3.69 -11.16 14.59
CA ALA A 459 -5.06 -11.13 15.11
C ALA A 459 -5.37 -9.87 15.95
N PRO A 460 -4.51 -9.40 16.86
CA PRO A 460 -4.76 -8.16 17.61
C PRO A 460 -4.87 -6.93 16.70
N VAL A 461 -4.07 -6.88 15.63
CA VAL A 461 -4.14 -5.79 14.64
C VAL A 461 -5.47 -5.85 13.88
N LEU A 462 -5.88 -7.02 13.39
CA LEU A 462 -7.14 -7.17 12.66
C LEU A 462 -8.38 -6.91 13.54
N GLU A 463 -8.30 -7.18 14.84
CA GLU A 463 -9.39 -6.93 15.80
C GLU A 463 -9.73 -5.43 15.93
N LYS A 464 -8.71 -4.57 15.95
CA LYS A 464 -8.86 -3.09 15.91
C LYS A 464 -9.69 -2.62 14.71
N TYR A 465 -9.70 -3.41 13.64
CA TYR A 465 -10.34 -3.10 12.37
C TYR A 465 -11.50 -4.04 12.03
N SER A 466 -12.11 -4.67 13.04
CA SER A 466 -13.25 -5.57 12.87
C SER A 466 -14.46 -4.91 12.19
N GLY A 467 -14.61 -3.58 12.31
CA GLY A 467 -15.65 -2.80 11.63
C GLY A 467 -15.41 -2.59 10.13
N ILE A 468 -14.19 -2.79 9.64
CA ILE A 468 -13.85 -2.67 8.21
C ILE A 468 -14.26 -3.96 7.51
N LYS A 469 -15.36 -3.89 6.75
CA LYS A 469 -15.83 -5.01 5.91
C LYS A 469 -14.75 -5.35 4.88
N GLY A 470 -14.48 -6.63 4.70
CA GLY A 470 -13.62 -7.07 3.60
C GLY A 470 -14.35 -6.82 2.29
N GLU A 471 -13.95 -5.79 1.56
CA GLU A 471 -14.41 -5.60 0.19
C GLU A 471 -13.65 -6.55 -0.72
N THR A 472 -14.37 -7.43 -1.42
CA THR A 472 -13.79 -8.20 -2.52
C THR A 472 -13.62 -7.23 -3.69
N ALA A 473 -12.38 -6.83 -3.98
CA ALA A 473 -12.10 -5.93 -5.08
C ALA A 473 -12.54 -6.58 -6.41
N GLU A 474 -13.50 -5.98 -7.11
CA GLU A 474 -13.86 -6.36 -8.47
C GLU A 474 -12.72 -6.00 -9.43
N ILE A 475 -12.01 -7.00 -9.93
CA ILE A 475 -10.97 -6.81 -10.94
C ILE A 475 -11.59 -6.93 -12.33
N ASN A 476 -12.06 -5.80 -12.85
CA ASN A 476 -12.74 -5.74 -14.14
C ASN A 476 -11.79 -5.83 -15.35
N VAL A 477 -10.48 -5.67 -15.14
CA VAL A 477 -9.47 -5.60 -16.20
C VAL A 477 -8.10 -6.06 -15.73
#